data_AF-A0A3C1YIK3-F1
#
_entry.id   AF-A0A3C1YIK3-F1
#
_cell.length_a   1.000
_cell.length_b   1.000
_cell.length_c   1.000
_cell.angle_alpha   90.00
_cell.angle_beta   90.00
_cell.angle_gamma   90.00
#
_symmetry.space_group_name_H-M   'P 1'
#
loop_
_entity.id
_entity.type
_entity.pdbx_description
1 polymer ?
#
loop_
_entity_poly.entity_id
_entity_poly.type
_entity_poly.pdbx_seq_one_letter_code
_entity_poly.pdbx_strand_id
1 'polypeptide(L)'
;MKNKRVLSMDADSRNYHKPNCHYVKMMSPKNRMSLAKADAQKRISRICKCCNSMTYHYRTEQNTIEYYRKNKKMDFRFIDGALYVKTEIGCWKMVYSKKYEAIILYHRNTVSEPLDFVHPENEPYHRQVDALSSNMISGYLNYIYEHDRYKAAMERGEKNFRFSSKKICPS
;
A
#
# COMPACT_ATOMS: atom_id res chain seq x y z
N MET A 1 -15.04 4.27 4.46
CA MET A 1 -14.40 5.61 4.46
C MET A 1 -13.28 5.77 3.40
N LYS A 2 -13.43 5.28 2.15
CA LYS A 2 -12.24 4.98 1.29
C LYS A 2 -11.59 6.15 0.51
N ASN A 3 -12.09 7.38 0.54
CA ASN A 3 -11.49 8.49 -0.24
C ASN A 3 -11.61 9.88 0.43
N LYS A 4 -11.77 9.93 1.75
CA LYS A 4 -11.86 11.20 2.49
C LYS A 4 -10.51 11.92 2.50
N ARG A 5 -10.53 13.25 2.43
CA ARG A 5 -9.40 14.16 2.62
C ARG A 5 -9.77 15.26 3.60
N VAL A 6 -8.76 15.80 4.26
CA VAL A 6 -8.89 16.94 5.18
C VAL A 6 -8.16 18.13 4.57
N LEU A 7 -8.88 19.21 4.35
CA LEU A 7 -8.36 20.46 3.82
C LEU A 7 -7.84 21.32 4.96
N SER A 8 -6.61 21.82 4.85
CA SER A 8 -6.14 22.94 5.69
C SER A 8 -6.77 24.23 5.16
N MET A 9 -7.46 24.96 6.03
CA MET A 9 -8.09 26.25 5.68
C MET A 9 -7.16 27.44 5.94
N ASP A 10 -5.99 27.23 6.54
CA ASP A 10 -5.01 28.28 6.79
C ASP A 10 -4.45 28.82 5.46
N ALA A 11 -4.41 30.14 5.32
CA ALA A 11 -4.02 30.81 4.08
C ALA A 11 -2.60 30.42 3.62
N ASP A 12 -1.67 30.25 4.57
CA ASP A 12 -0.26 29.99 4.30
C ASP A 12 0.07 28.50 4.05
N SER A 13 -0.85 27.59 4.37
CA SER A 13 -0.59 26.14 4.33
C SER A 13 -1.69 25.32 3.64
N ARG A 14 -2.39 25.92 2.67
CA ARG A 14 -3.44 25.30 1.84
C ARG A 14 -2.96 24.02 1.14
N ASN A 15 -3.10 22.91 1.86
CA ASN A 15 -2.86 21.56 1.39
C ASN A 15 -4.05 20.68 1.77
N TYR A 16 -4.28 19.61 1.01
CA TYR A 16 -5.15 18.54 1.47
C TYR A 16 -4.33 17.37 2.03
N HIS A 17 -4.89 16.72 3.04
CA HIS A 17 -4.27 15.71 3.86
C HIS A 17 -5.07 14.41 3.82
N LYS A 18 -4.39 13.28 4.01
CA LYS A 18 -5.07 12.03 4.40
C LYS A 18 -5.54 12.16 5.86
N PRO A 19 -6.66 11.54 6.26
CA PRO A 19 -7.25 11.74 7.59
C PRO A 19 -6.31 11.46 8.77
N ASN A 20 -5.41 10.47 8.64
CA ASN A 20 -4.48 10.07 9.70
C ASN A 20 -3.14 10.83 9.64
N CYS A 21 -3.05 11.94 8.88
CA CYS A 21 -1.87 12.78 8.84
C CYS A 21 -1.58 13.40 10.21
N HIS A 22 -0.30 13.45 10.60
CA HIS A 22 0.13 14.04 11.86
C HIS A 22 -0.34 15.49 12.02
N TYR A 23 -0.19 16.32 10.97
CA TYR A 23 -0.67 17.71 10.99
C TYR A 23 -2.18 17.83 11.19
N VAL A 24 -2.98 16.92 10.63
CA VAL A 24 -4.44 16.93 10.82
C VAL A 24 -4.80 16.77 12.30
N LYS A 25 -4.05 15.96 13.05
CA LYS A 25 -4.28 15.77 14.49
C LYS A 25 -4.01 17.04 15.30
N MET A 26 -3.13 17.91 14.82
CA MET A 26 -2.77 19.18 15.48
C MET A 26 -3.65 20.35 15.03
N MET A 27 -4.36 20.23 13.90
CA MET A 27 -5.24 21.28 13.40
C MET A 27 -6.48 21.45 14.27
N SER A 28 -6.79 22.71 14.59
CA SER A 28 -8.08 23.09 15.17
C SER A 28 -9.25 22.65 14.27
N PRO A 29 -10.37 22.15 14.83
CA PRO A 29 -11.56 21.82 14.05
C PRO A 29 -12.08 22.96 13.17
N LYS A 30 -11.91 24.22 13.61
CA LYS A 30 -12.35 25.41 12.85
C LYS A 30 -11.50 25.67 11.59
N ASN A 31 -10.25 25.19 11.58
CA ASN A 31 -9.30 25.44 10.49
C ASN A 31 -9.17 24.25 9.54
N ARG A 32 -10.09 23.28 9.61
CA ARG A 32 -10.06 22.10 8.74
C ARG A 32 -11.43 21.71 8.23
N MET A 33 -11.48 21.27 6.97
CA MET A 33 -12.71 20.79 6.35
C MET A 33 -12.52 19.39 5.77
N SER A 34 -13.52 18.53 5.97
CA SER A 34 -13.53 17.16 5.45
C SER A 34 -14.23 17.09 4.10
N LEU A 35 -13.58 16.53 3.08
CA LEU A 35 -14.11 16.44 1.71
C LEU A 35 -13.79 15.08 1.07
N ALA A 36 -14.40 14.78 -0.08
CA ALA A 36 -13.91 13.71 -0.95
C ALA A 36 -12.60 14.13 -1.63
N LYS A 37 -11.76 13.15 -2.01
CA LYS A 37 -10.50 13.41 -2.72
C LYS A 37 -10.69 14.28 -3.97
N ALA A 38 -11.68 13.96 -4.81
CA ALA A 38 -11.94 14.70 -6.04
C ALA A 38 -12.28 16.18 -5.76
N ASP A 39 -13.11 16.45 -4.75
CA ASP A 39 -13.48 17.82 -4.38
C ASP A 39 -12.31 18.58 -3.76
N ALA A 40 -11.49 17.89 -2.95
CA ALA A 40 -10.26 18.46 -2.41
C ALA A 40 -9.30 18.87 -3.52
N GLN A 41 -9.09 18.00 -4.52
CA GLN A 41 -8.23 18.28 -5.68
C GLN A 41 -8.74 19.45 -6.54
N LYS A 42 -10.07 19.60 -6.70
CA LYS A 42 -10.68 20.75 -7.39
C LYS A 42 -10.46 22.07 -6.66
N ARG A 43 -10.53 22.06 -5.32
CA ARG A 43 -10.39 23.27 -4.49
C ARG A 43 -8.93 23.64 -4.24
N ILE A 44 -8.07 22.64 -4.03
CA ILE A 44 -6.66 22.81 -3.69
C ILE A 44 -5.86 21.71 -4.40
N SER A 45 -4.92 22.10 -5.25
CA SER A 45 -4.12 21.15 -6.05
C SER A 45 -3.00 20.47 -5.27
N ARG A 46 -2.57 21.02 -4.13
CA ARG A 46 -1.39 20.54 -3.39
C ARG A 46 -1.76 19.54 -2.30
N ILE A 47 -1.29 18.30 -2.46
CA ILE A 47 -1.31 17.31 -1.39
C ILE A 47 -0.18 17.57 -0.38
N CYS A 48 -0.47 17.37 0.90
CA CYS A 48 0.54 17.43 1.95
C CYS A 48 1.67 16.40 1.72
N LYS A 49 2.92 16.90 1.65
CA LYS A 49 4.12 16.08 1.43
C LYS A 49 4.29 14.99 2.50
N CYS A 50 3.88 15.24 3.74
CA CYS A 50 3.95 14.25 4.83
C CYS A 50 3.11 13.00 4.52
N CYS A 51 1.86 13.17 4.06
CA CYS A 51 0.99 12.03 3.75
C CYS A 51 1.07 11.55 2.30
N ASN A 52 1.86 12.21 1.44
CA ASN A 52 2.11 11.84 0.05
C ASN A 52 3.38 10.98 -0.08
N SER A 53 3.51 9.92 0.73
CA SER A 53 4.72 9.09 0.78
C SER A 53 4.39 7.64 1.15
N MET A 54 5.26 6.71 0.75
CA MET A 54 5.17 5.32 1.19
C MET A 54 5.39 5.18 2.70
N THR A 55 6.30 5.98 3.28
CA THR A 55 6.56 6.02 4.73
C THR A 55 5.31 6.33 5.54
N TYR A 56 4.46 7.23 5.06
CA TYR A 56 3.17 7.48 5.69
C TYR A 56 2.32 6.21 5.74
N HIS A 57 2.17 5.54 4.59
CA HIS A 57 1.37 4.31 4.49
C HIS A 57 1.91 3.21 5.40
N TYR A 58 3.23 2.98 5.35
CA TYR A 58 3.93 2.02 6.20
C TYR A 58 3.64 2.30 7.68
N ARG A 59 3.82 3.53 8.14
CA ARG A 59 3.56 3.92 9.55
C ARG A 59 2.09 3.76 9.94
N THR A 60 1.15 4.15 9.09
CA THR A 60 -0.28 4.11 9.42
C THR A 60 -0.88 2.71 9.38
N GLU A 61 -0.24 1.77 8.68
CA GLU A 61 -0.73 0.40 8.50
C GLU A 61 0.16 -0.63 9.22
N GLN A 62 0.96 -0.21 10.22
CA GLN A 62 1.84 -1.10 11.00
C GLN A 62 1.10 -2.29 11.62
N ASN A 63 -0.06 -2.05 12.23
CA ASN A 63 -0.86 -3.12 12.84
C ASN A 63 -1.28 -4.17 11.79
N THR A 64 -1.60 -3.74 10.57
CA THR A 64 -1.92 -4.66 9.48
C THR A 64 -0.68 -5.43 9.03
N ILE A 65 0.46 -4.77 8.83
CA ILE A 65 1.72 -5.43 8.45
C ILE A 65 2.09 -6.50 9.49
N GLU A 66 1.99 -6.15 10.78
CA GLU A 66 2.28 -7.05 11.88
C GLU A 66 1.31 -8.23 11.96
N TYR A 67 0.02 -8.01 11.66
CA TYR A 67 -0.96 -9.08 11.52
C TYR A 67 -0.55 -10.08 10.43
N TYR A 68 -0.19 -9.61 9.23
CA TYR A 68 0.23 -10.49 8.15
C TYR A 68 1.54 -11.21 8.47
N ARG A 69 2.47 -10.55 9.17
CA ARG A 69 3.70 -11.17 9.64
C ARG A 69 3.42 -12.38 10.54
N LYS A 70 2.61 -12.16 11.58
CA LYS A 70 2.29 -13.20 12.57
C LYS A 70 1.39 -14.31 12.04
N ASN A 71 0.42 -13.98 11.19
CA ASN A 71 -0.68 -14.90 10.87
C ASN A 71 -0.64 -15.46 9.45
N LYS A 72 0.18 -14.90 8.56
CA LYS A 72 0.16 -15.21 7.12
C LYS A 72 1.53 -15.57 6.54
N LYS A 73 2.53 -15.81 7.40
CA LYS A 73 3.90 -16.19 7.03
C LYS A 73 4.49 -15.25 5.97
N MET A 74 4.36 -13.95 6.22
CA MET A 74 4.92 -12.91 5.36
C MET A 74 6.04 -12.17 6.08
N ASP A 75 7.19 -12.07 5.44
CA ASP A 75 8.28 -11.25 5.94
C ASP A 75 8.30 -9.91 5.23
N PHE A 76 8.72 -8.87 5.95
CA PHE A 76 8.67 -7.50 5.46
C PHE A 76 9.99 -6.78 5.67
N ARG A 77 10.40 -5.99 4.67
CA ARG A 77 11.47 -5.00 4.79
C ARG A 77 11.03 -3.67 4.22
N PHE A 78 11.33 -2.58 4.93
CA PHE A 78 11.07 -1.23 4.47
C PHE A 78 12.40 -0.52 4.22
N ILE A 79 12.72 -0.29 2.94
CA ILE A 79 14.02 0.22 2.49
C ILE A 79 13.76 1.32 1.47
N ASP A 80 14.36 2.49 1.66
CA ASP A 80 14.33 3.64 0.75
C ASP A 80 12.93 4.02 0.22
N GLY A 81 11.92 3.95 1.09
CA GLY A 81 10.56 4.31 0.71
C GLY A 81 9.82 3.26 -0.12
N ALA A 82 10.31 2.03 -0.15
CA ALA A 82 9.62 0.86 -0.69
C ALA A 82 9.36 -0.17 0.41
N LEU A 83 8.22 -0.86 0.32
CA LEU A 83 7.91 -2.00 1.17
C LEU A 83 8.08 -3.29 0.36
N TYR A 84 9.00 -4.13 0.80
CA TYR A 84 9.25 -5.46 0.25
C TYR A 84 8.51 -6.50 1.10
N VAL A 85 7.90 -7.46 0.42
CA VAL A 85 7.13 -8.56 1.05
C VAL A 85 7.64 -9.87 0.50
N LYS A 86 8.15 -10.73 1.37
CA LYS A 86 8.48 -12.12 1.04
C LYS A 86 7.36 -13.03 1.52
N THR A 87 6.97 -13.96 0.67
CA THR A 87 6.07 -15.06 0.99
C THR A 87 6.85 -16.37 0.88
N GLU A 88 6.17 -17.50 1.09
CA GLU A 88 6.78 -18.83 0.89
C GLU A 88 7.18 -19.09 -0.57
N ILE A 89 6.56 -18.43 -1.56
CA ILE A 89 6.80 -18.73 -2.99
C ILE A 89 7.25 -17.53 -3.82
N GLY A 90 7.26 -16.32 -3.27
CA GLY A 90 7.49 -15.11 -4.05
C GLY A 90 8.05 -13.94 -3.25
N CYS A 91 8.45 -12.91 -3.99
CA CYS A 91 8.84 -11.63 -3.43
C CYS A 91 8.15 -10.50 -4.18
N TRP A 92 7.68 -9.52 -3.42
CA TRP A 92 6.86 -8.42 -3.91
C TRP A 92 7.45 -7.10 -3.45
N LYS A 93 7.20 -6.04 -4.22
CA LYS A 93 7.65 -4.69 -3.92
C LYS A 93 6.50 -3.71 -4.11
N MET A 94 6.27 -2.86 -3.11
CA MET A 94 5.27 -1.79 -3.13
C MET A 94 5.96 -0.44 -3.11
N VAL A 95 5.64 0.41 -4.08
CA VAL A 95 6.18 1.76 -4.21
C VAL A 95 5.05 2.77 -4.31
N TYR A 96 5.18 3.91 -3.64
CA TYR A 96 4.18 4.97 -3.71
C TYR A 96 4.45 5.94 -4.86
N SER A 97 3.51 6.06 -5.81
CA SER A 97 3.57 7.09 -6.85
C SER A 97 2.93 8.38 -6.35
N LYS A 98 3.76 9.41 -6.15
CA LYS A 98 3.30 10.77 -5.78
C LYS A 98 2.41 11.40 -6.86
N LYS A 99 2.65 11.09 -8.14
CA LYS A 99 1.88 11.59 -9.28
C LYS A 99 0.45 11.05 -9.28
N TYR A 100 0.29 9.75 -9.01
CA TYR A 100 -1.02 9.09 -9.02
C TYR A 100 -1.68 9.05 -7.61
N GLU A 101 -0.94 9.48 -6.58
CA GLU A 101 -1.27 9.33 -5.17
C GLU A 101 -1.65 7.89 -4.77
N ALA A 102 -1.07 6.89 -5.43
CA ALA A 102 -1.42 5.49 -5.30
C ALA A 102 -0.18 4.62 -5.05
N ILE A 103 -0.39 3.48 -4.39
CA ILE A 103 0.65 2.45 -4.26
C ILE A 103 0.64 1.62 -5.55
N ILE A 104 1.82 1.31 -6.08
CA ILE A 104 2.06 0.46 -7.25
C ILE A 104 2.71 -0.83 -6.75
N LEU A 105 2.19 -1.97 -7.21
CA LEU A 105 2.68 -3.29 -6.86
C LEU A 105 3.58 -3.85 -7.97
N TYR A 106 4.66 -4.51 -7.56
CA TYR A 106 5.60 -5.20 -8.41
C TYR A 106 5.84 -6.61 -7.86
N HIS A 107 6.07 -7.56 -8.76
CA HIS A 107 6.43 -8.94 -8.46
C HIS A 107 7.87 -9.21 -8.90
N ARG A 108 8.62 -9.99 -8.13
CA ARG A 108 9.99 -10.40 -8.50
C ARG A 108 9.93 -11.20 -9.80
N ASN A 109 10.91 -10.99 -10.67
CA ASN A 109 11.03 -11.77 -11.88
C ASN A 109 11.35 -13.24 -11.55
N THR A 110 10.87 -14.15 -12.38
CA THR A 110 11.29 -15.56 -12.30
C THR A 110 12.76 -15.62 -12.70
N VAL A 111 13.61 -15.97 -11.74
CA VAL A 111 15.04 -16.17 -11.92
C VAL A 111 15.45 -17.46 -11.22
N SER A 112 16.52 -18.11 -11.70
CA SER A 112 17.03 -19.37 -11.15
C SER A 112 17.58 -19.21 -9.73
N GLU A 113 18.05 -18.02 -9.40
CA GLU A 113 18.73 -17.73 -8.16
C GLU A 113 17.74 -17.68 -6.99
N PRO A 114 18.12 -18.26 -5.83
CA PRO A 114 17.37 -18.09 -4.60
C PRO A 114 17.12 -16.61 -4.29
N LEU A 115 15.97 -16.30 -3.70
CA LEU A 115 15.65 -14.95 -3.24
C LEU A 115 16.65 -14.50 -2.17
N ASP A 116 17.42 -13.45 -2.44
CA ASP A 116 18.13 -12.72 -1.39
C ASP A 116 17.18 -11.70 -0.75
N PHE A 117 16.57 -12.11 0.37
CA PHE A 117 15.73 -11.20 1.14
C PHE A 117 16.53 -10.34 2.12
N VAL A 118 17.87 -10.43 2.14
CA VAL A 118 18.71 -9.46 2.85
C VAL A 118 18.77 -8.15 2.07
N HIS A 119 18.98 -8.23 0.76
CA HIS A 119 19.01 -7.07 -0.13
C HIS A 119 17.95 -7.16 -1.24
N PRO A 120 16.64 -7.16 -0.88
CA PRO A 120 15.58 -7.30 -1.87
C PRO A 120 15.54 -6.12 -2.85
N GLU A 121 16.13 -4.97 -2.53
CA GLU A 121 16.27 -3.83 -3.43
C GLU A 121 17.12 -4.10 -4.68
N ASN A 122 18.01 -5.10 -4.62
CA ASN A 122 18.89 -5.49 -5.72
C ASN A 122 18.25 -6.53 -6.66
N GLU A 123 17.10 -7.08 -6.29
CA GLU A 123 16.38 -8.08 -7.07
C GLU A 123 15.62 -7.43 -8.26
N PRO A 124 15.46 -8.12 -9.39
CA PRO A 124 14.68 -7.63 -10.51
C PRO A 124 13.17 -7.78 -10.27
N TYR A 125 12.41 -6.72 -10.54
CA TYR A 125 10.95 -6.71 -10.40
C TYR A 125 10.25 -6.19 -11.66
N HIS A 126 9.09 -6.75 -11.96
CA HIS A 126 8.16 -6.24 -12.98
C HIS A 126 6.86 -5.77 -12.32
N ARG A 127 6.17 -4.82 -12.99
CA ARG A 127 4.91 -4.29 -12.48
C ARG A 127 3.82 -5.36 -12.54
N GLN A 128 3.10 -5.54 -11.45
CA GLN A 128 1.91 -6.40 -11.41
C GLN A 128 0.72 -5.64 -11.99
N VAL A 129 0.19 -6.08 -13.13
CA VAL A 129 -0.82 -5.34 -13.91
C VAL A 129 -2.27 -5.79 -13.67
N ASP A 130 -2.46 -7.03 -13.23
CA ASP A 130 -3.75 -7.64 -12.88
C ASP A 130 -4.20 -7.27 -11.45
N ALA A 131 -3.30 -6.74 -10.62
CA ALA A 131 -3.64 -6.23 -9.31
C ALA A 131 -4.50 -4.96 -9.43
N LEU A 132 -5.73 -5.01 -8.92
CA LEU A 132 -6.59 -3.83 -8.81
C LEU A 132 -5.89 -2.76 -7.97
N SER A 133 -5.94 -1.50 -8.44
CA SER A 133 -5.29 -0.39 -7.75
C SER A 133 -5.79 -0.26 -6.31
N SER A 134 -4.86 -0.32 -5.35
CA SER A 134 -5.13 -0.06 -3.94
C SER A 134 -4.39 1.20 -3.48
N ASN A 135 -5.08 2.01 -2.66
CA ASN A 135 -4.49 3.14 -1.96
C ASN A 135 -3.99 2.77 -0.56
N MET A 136 -4.03 1.49 -0.19
CA MET A 136 -3.67 0.97 1.12
C MET A 136 -2.78 -0.26 0.97
N ILE A 137 -1.81 -0.40 1.86
CA ILE A 137 -0.94 -1.57 1.94
C ILE A 137 -1.79 -2.82 2.16
N SER A 138 -2.78 -2.75 3.05
CA SER A 138 -3.69 -3.87 3.36
C SER A 138 -4.34 -4.50 2.12
N GLY A 139 -4.75 -3.69 1.15
CA GLY A 139 -5.35 -4.17 -0.10
C GLY A 139 -4.38 -5.00 -0.92
N TYR A 140 -3.11 -4.60 -0.97
CA TYR A 140 -2.09 -5.37 -1.69
C TYR A 140 -1.59 -6.58 -0.88
N LEU A 141 -1.52 -6.51 0.44
CA LEU A 141 -1.17 -7.70 1.25
C LEU A 141 -2.20 -8.81 1.09
N ASN A 142 -3.49 -8.46 1.05
CA ASN A 142 -4.52 -9.44 0.74
C ASN A 142 -4.37 -10.01 -0.66
N TYR A 143 -4.17 -9.14 -1.67
CA TYR A 143 -3.95 -9.59 -3.04
C TYR A 143 -2.77 -10.57 -3.13
N ILE A 144 -1.62 -10.21 -2.54
CA ILE A 144 -0.41 -11.06 -2.52
C ILE A 144 -0.71 -12.41 -1.87
N TYR A 145 -1.36 -12.41 -0.70
CA TYR A 145 -1.67 -13.63 0.01
C TYR A 145 -2.54 -14.59 -0.81
N GLU A 146 -3.61 -14.07 -1.41
CA GLU A 146 -4.53 -14.87 -2.22
C GLU A 146 -3.89 -15.30 -3.54
N HIS A 147 -3.04 -14.45 -4.12
CA HIS A 147 -2.36 -14.73 -5.38
C HIS A 147 -1.36 -15.88 -5.19
N ASP A 148 -0.56 -15.80 -4.14
CA ASP A 148 0.49 -16.78 -3.89
C ASP A 148 -0.10 -18.13 -3.46
N ARG A 149 -1.19 -18.12 -2.69
CA ARG A 149 -1.93 -19.36 -2.41
C ARG A 149 -2.51 -20.00 -3.66
N TYR A 150 -3.04 -19.20 -4.58
CA TYR A 150 -3.54 -19.70 -5.86
C TYR A 150 -2.41 -20.32 -6.69
N LYS A 151 -1.25 -19.65 -6.80
CA LYS A 151 -0.07 -20.18 -7.49
C LYS A 151 0.41 -21.50 -6.90
N ALA A 152 0.56 -21.58 -5.58
CA ALA A 152 0.96 -22.81 -4.89
C ALA A 152 -0.05 -23.95 -5.09
N ALA A 153 -1.35 -23.66 -5.09
CA ALA A 153 -2.39 -24.65 -5.36
C ALA A 153 -2.33 -25.18 -6.80
N MET A 154 -2.09 -24.30 -7.78
CA MET A 154 -1.91 -24.67 -9.17
C MET A 154 -0.67 -25.55 -9.38
N GLU A 155 0.44 -25.25 -8.71
CA GLU A 155 1.66 -26.08 -8.73
C GLU A 155 1.43 -27.48 -8.13
N ARG A 156 0.53 -27.60 -7.14
CA ARG A 156 0.08 -28.88 -6.57
C ARG A 156 -0.97 -29.60 -7.42
N GLY A 157 -1.43 -29.01 -8.53
CA GLY A 157 -2.44 -29.60 -9.42
C GLY A 157 -3.88 -29.48 -8.92
N GLU A 158 -4.18 -28.57 -7.99
CA GLU A 158 -5.52 -28.37 -7.45
C GLU A 158 -6.42 -27.62 -8.46
N LYS A 159 -7.42 -28.30 -9.05
CA LYS A 159 -8.27 -27.74 -10.11
C LYS A 159 -9.41 -26.83 -9.63
N ASN A 160 -9.73 -26.85 -8.33
CA ASN A 160 -10.90 -26.15 -7.76
C ASN A 160 -10.56 -24.92 -6.90
N PHE A 161 -9.28 -24.53 -6.83
CA PHE A 161 -8.88 -23.38 -6.03
C PHE A 161 -9.20 -22.07 -6.78
N ARG A 162 -10.12 -21.25 -6.23
CA ARG A 162 -10.51 -19.98 -6.85
C ARG A 162 -9.70 -18.83 -6.26
N PHE A 163 -9.03 -18.07 -7.13
CA PHE A 163 -8.43 -16.80 -6.75
C PHE A 163 -9.51 -15.78 -6.33
N SER A 164 -9.40 -15.22 -5.13
CA SER A 164 -10.35 -14.23 -4.60
C SER A 164 -9.62 -12.95 -4.21
N SER A 165 -9.58 -11.96 -5.10
CA SER A 165 -9.00 -10.63 -4.83
C SER A 165 -9.91 -9.71 -3.99
N LYS A 166 -10.88 -10.26 -3.25
CA LYS A 166 -11.88 -9.47 -2.50
C LYS A 166 -11.18 -8.45 -1.59
N LYS A 167 -11.62 -7.19 -1.65
CA LYS A 167 -11.12 -6.12 -0.78
C LYS A 167 -11.40 -6.50 0.68
N ILE A 168 -10.36 -6.82 1.48
CA ILE A 168 -10.51 -6.88 2.93
C ILE A 168 -10.80 -5.46 3.43
N CYS A 169 -11.95 -5.27 4.06
CA CYS A 169 -12.19 -4.13 4.93
C CYS A 169 -11.56 -4.48 6.28
N PRO A 170 -10.55 -3.73 6.76
CA PRO A 170 -10.15 -3.87 8.16
C PRO A 170 -11.35 -3.42 9.00
N SER A 171 -11.81 -4.31 9.88
CA SER A 171 -12.77 -4.07 10.95
C SER A 171 -12.29 -2.96 11.88
#